data_AF-A0A816YZH5-F1
#
_entry.id   AF-A0A816YZH5-F1
#
_cell.length_a   1.000
_cell.length_b   1.000
_cell.length_c   1.000
_cell.angle_alpha   90.00
_cell.angle_beta   90.00
_cell.angle_gamma   90.00
#
_symmetry.space_group_name_H-M   'P 1'
#
loop_
_entity.id
_entity.type
_entity.pdbx_description
1 polymer ?
#
loop_
_entity_poly.entity_id
_entity_poly.type
_entity_poly.pdbx_seq_one_letter_code
_entity_poly.pdbx_strand_id
1 'polypeptide(L)'
;MADIPEEWFRKTTVSSDQIIEYLPIDKYWYRIFSTATSIGTPQYVVLTKLVKYLLYLSHGNNDRSSLNEASINGLRATKAAVKFFGGGKVHAVPATSTLISKVKDAYSRYTKDNEQQQKLIKKEETQLINEQKTLQEELTKATNMLEEGTTRLAAAMKNKKFDDIGTAEVLVTAANAKLIKNNENLNRLRKKERKKINN
;
A
#
# COMPACT_ATOMS: atom_id res chain seq x y z
N MET A 1 3.71 -13.18 10.96
CA MET A 1 4.76 -12.24 11.38
C MET A 1 4.46 -10.91 10.73
N ALA A 2 4.14 -9.88 11.52
CA ALA A 2 3.86 -8.55 10.99
C ALA A 2 5.14 -7.93 10.45
N ASP A 3 5.06 -7.33 9.27
CA ASP A 3 6.16 -6.64 8.61
C ASP A 3 6.33 -5.26 9.27
N ILE A 4 7.26 -5.14 10.22
CA ILE A 4 7.51 -3.90 10.97
C ILE A 4 8.58 -3.11 10.21
N PRO A 5 8.31 -1.89 9.73
CA PRO A 5 9.31 -1.08 9.04
C PRO A 5 10.50 -0.79 9.97
N GLU A 6 11.69 -1.27 9.62
CA GLU A 6 12.92 -1.09 10.42
C GLU A 6 13.26 0.39 10.70
N GLU A 7 12.83 1.29 9.83
CA GLU A 7 13.20 2.71 9.86
C GLU A 7 12.57 3.51 11.00
N TRP A 8 11.48 3.03 11.60
CA TRP A 8 10.69 3.78 12.60
C TRP A 8 10.61 3.11 13.97
N PHE A 9 11.30 1.98 14.15
CA PHE A 9 11.27 1.19 15.36
C PHE A 9 12.67 0.86 15.84
N ARG A 10 12.96 1.17 17.11
CA ARG A 10 14.22 0.78 17.73
C ARG A 10 14.07 -0.63 18.32
N LYS A 11 14.93 -1.54 17.87
CA LYS A 11 15.09 -2.86 18.47
C LYS A 11 15.78 -2.72 19.83
N THR A 12 15.12 -3.11 20.91
CA THR A 12 15.72 -3.15 22.24
C THR A 12 15.65 -4.58 22.77
N THR A 13 16.78 -5.10 23.25
CA THR A 13 16.83 -6.39 23.93
C THR A 13 16.68 -6.12 25.42
N VAL A 14 15.58 -6.58 26.02
CA VAL A 14 15.41 -6.58 27.48
C VAL A 14 15.90 -7.94 28.00
N SER A 15 16.72 -7.90 29.05
CA SER A 15 17.59 -8.95 29.63
C SER A 15 17.28 -10.43 29.38
N SER A 16 18.37 -11.19 29.22
CA SER A 16 18.61 -12.66 29.31
C SER A 16 17.74 -13.64 28.53
N ASP A 17 16.48 -13.33 28.21
CA ASP A 17 15.55 -14.26 27.52
C ASP A 17 15.29 -13.92 26.04
N GLN A 18 16.17 -13.11 25.42
CA GLN A 18 16.10 -12.76 23.98
C GLN A 18 14.72 -12.27 23.49
N ILE A 19 13.93 -11.62 24.35
CA ILE A 19 12.69 -10.98 23.90
C ILE A 19 13.06 -9.71 23.14
N ILE A 20 12.82 -9.73 21.83
CA ILE A 20 13.03 -8.58 20.95
C ILE A 20 11.80 -7.68 21.05
N GLU A 21 11.93 -6.53 21.71
CA GLU A 21 10.89 -5.50 21.74
C GLU A 21 11.18 -4.41 20.70
N TYR A 22 10.18 -4.12 19.87
CA TYR A 22 10.21 -3.03 18.90
C TYR A 22 9.51 -1.81 19.51
N LEU A 23 10.28 -0.79 19.86
CA LEU A 23 9.74 0.45 20.42
C LEU A 23 9.61 1.51 19.30
N PRO A 24 8.44 2.16 19.14
CA PRO A 24 8.33 3.31 18.25
C PRO A 24 9.38 4.37 18.55
N ILE A 25 10.00 4.93 17.51
CA ILE A 25 11.05 5.94 17.65
C ILE A 25 10.59 7.18 18.42
N ASP A 26 9.29 7.51 18.36
CA ASP A 26 8.68 8.61 19.12
C ASP A 26 8.78 8.40 20.63
N LYS A 27 8.57 7.17 21.12
CA LYS A 27 8.69 6.85 22.54
C LYS A 27 10.14 7.00 23.02
N TYR A 28 11.10 6.65 22.15
CA TYR A 28 12.51 6.85 22.44
C TYR A 28 12.84 8.34 22.60
N TRP A 29 12.46 9.17 21.63
CA TRP A 29 12.70 10.61 21.69
C TRP A 29 11.95 11.30 22.82
N TYR A 30 10.72 10.89 23.11
CA TYR A 30 9.94 11.38 24.24
C TYR A 30 10.67 11.18 25.57
N ARG A 31 11.26 10.00 25.79
CA ARG A 31 12.07 9.72 26.98
C ARG A 31 13.29 10.63 27.08
N ILE A 32 13.99 10.87 25.96
CA ILE A 32 15.15 11.77 25.91
C ILE A 32 14.73 13.24 26.12
N PHE A 33 13.57 13.66 25.61
CA PHE A 33 13.06 15.02 25.83
C PHE A 33 12.58 15.24 27.26
N SER A 34 12.16 14.17 27.93
CA SER A 34 11.66 14.19 29.31
C SER A 34 12.79 14.09 30.36
N THR A 35 14.04 13.86 29.95
CA THR A 35 15.16 13.84 30.92
C THR A 35 15.49 15.25 31.38
N ALA A 36 15.43 15.45 32.69
CA ALA A 36 15.82 16.71 33.34
C ALA A 36 17.13 16.53 34.11
N THR A 37 17.91 17.59 34.17
CA THR A 37 19.08 17.71 35.05
C THR A 37 18.62 17.69 36.51
N SER A 38 19.52 17.46 37.46
CA SER A 38 19.26 17.49 38.92
C SER A 38 18.58 18.77 39.43
N ILE A 39 18.61 19.84 38.63
CA ILE A 39 18.01 21.17 38.91
C ILE A 39 16.60 21.30 38.28
N GLY A 40 16.10 20.26 37.61
CA GLY A 40 14.78 20.23 36.97
C GLY A 40 14.71 20.87 35.58
N THR A 41 15.83 21.37 35.05
CA THR A 41 15.90 21.92 33.69
C THR A 41 16.04 20.80 32.64
N PRO A 42 15.47 20.94 31.43
CA PRO A 42 15.60 19.91 30.40
C PRO A 42 17.06 19.71 30.00
N GLN A 43 17.54 18.47 30.03
CA GLN A 43 18.96 18.17 29.84
C GLN A 43 19.42 18.39 28.38
N TYR A 44 18.51 18.23 27.42
CA TYR A 44 18.83 18.21 25.99
C TYR A 44 18.03 19.24 25.18
N VAL A 45 18.02 20.52 25.59
CA VAL A 45 17.22 21.57 24.94
C VAL A 45 17.54 21.73 23.45
N VAL A 46 18.82 21.80 23.08
CA VAL A 46 19.25 22.02 21.69
C VAL A 46 18.93 20.80 20.81
N LEU A 47 19.24 19.60 21.31
CA LEU A 47 18.92 18.34 20.63
C LEU A 47 17.40 18.17 20.45
N THR A 48 16.61 18.51 21.47
CA THR A 48 15.14 18.47 21.40
C THR A 48 14.63 19.38 20.29
N LYS A 49 15.14 20.60 20.19
CA LYS A 49 14.78 21.53 19.10
C LYS A 49 15.18 20.96 17.74
N LEU A 50 16.41 20.50 17.60
CA LEU A 50 16.95 19.97 16.35
C LEU A 50 16.16 18.76 15.84
N VAL A 51 15.91 17.76 16.69
CA VAL A 51 15.14 16.57 16.33
C VAL A 51 13.70 16.93 15.98
N LYS A 52 13.05 17.83 16.74
CA LYS A 52 11.71 18.32 16.39
C LYS A 52 11.71 18.98 15.01
N TYR A 53 12.67 19.85 14.71
CA TYR A 53 12.76 20.49 13.39
C TYR A 53 12.98 19.46 12.26
N LEU A 54 13.85 18.47 12.45
CA LEU A 54 14.11 17.43 11.47
C LEU A 54 12.88 16.54 11.22
N LEU A 55 12.15 16.17 12.27
CA LEU A 55 10.89 15.42 12.15
C LEU A 55 9.78 16.24 11.48
N TYR A 56 9.71 17.55 11.76
CA TYR A 56 8.80 18.47 11.06
C TYR A 56 9.16 18.67 9.58
N LEU A 57 10.45 18.72 9.24
CA LEU A 57 10.94 18.87 7.86
C LEU A 57 10.57 17.68 6.98
N SER A 58 10.58 16.47 7.53
CA SER A 58 10.20 15.24 6.81
C SER A 58 8.73 15.23 6.40
N HIS A 59 7.81 15.64 7.29
CA HIS A 59 6.38 15.71 6.97
C HIS A 59 6.00 16.91 6.09
N GLY A 60 6.69 18.04 6.22
CA GLY A 60 6.40 19.25 5.44
C GLY A 60 6.59 19.09 3.92
N ASN A 61 7.45 18.18 3.47
CA ASN A 61 7.67 17.90 2.05
C ASN A 61 6.74 16.81 1.50
N ASN A 62 6.32 15.83 2.31
CA ASN A 62 5.36 14.81 1.87
C ASN A 62 3.92 15.38 1.77
N ASP A 63 3.51 16.26 2.69
CA ASP A 63 2.15 16.83 2.63
C ASP A 63 2.03 17.95 1.59
N ARG A 64 3.10 18.71 1.33
CA ARG A 64 3.13 19.74 0.28
C ARG A 64 3.28 19.18 -1.13
N SER A 65 3.84 17.98 -1.30
CA SER A 65 3.92 17.31 -2.60
C SER A 65 2.64 16.58 -2.99
N SER A 66 1.69 16.39 -2.06
CA SER A 66 0.39 15.77 -2.34
C SER A 66 -0.59 16.66 -3.11
N LEU A 67 -0.41 17.99 -3.04
CA LEU A 67 -1.29 18.96 -3.68
C LEU A 67 -0.70 19.43 -4.99
N ASN A 68 -1.44 19.26 -6.08
CA ASN A 68 -1.07 19.86 -7.36
C ASN A 68 -1.09 21.39 -7.29
N GLU A 69 -0.38 22.04 -8.20
CA GLU A 69 -0.25 23.50 -8.26
C GLU A 69 -1.61 24.22 -8.28
N ALA A 70 -2.59 23.66 -9.00
CA ALA A 70 -3.95 24.18 -9.07
C ALA A 70 -4.64 24.23 -7.70
N SER A 71 -4.46 23.20 -6.87
CA SER A 71 -5.03 23.13 -5.52
C SER A 71 -4.39 24.15 -4.58
N ILE A 72 -3.07 24.31 -4.67
CA ILE A 72 -2.32 25.32 -3.90
C ILE A 72 -2.77 26.73 -4.28
N ASN A 73 -2.91 27.00 -5.59
CA ASN A 73 -3.37 28.29 -6.08
C ASN A 73 -4.83 28.55 -5.69
N GLY A 74 -5.70 27.53 -5.73
CA GLY A 74 -7.08 27.61 -5.25
C GLY A 74 -7.20 27.97 -3.76
N LEU A 75 -6.37 27.36 -2.91
CA LEU A 75 -6.32 27.68 -1.48
C LEU A 75 -5.83 29.11 -1.22
N ARG A 76 -4.80 29.55 -1.95
CA ARG A 76 -4.29 30.93 -1.87
C ARG A 76 -5.36 31.93 -2.31
N ALA A 77 -6.06 31.66 -3.41
CA ALA A 77 -7.14 32.52 -3.91
C ALA A 77 -8.28 32.63 -2.90
N THR A 78 -8.72 31.51 -2.32
CA THR A 78 -9.75 31.49 -1.27
C THR A 78 -9.32 32.30 -0.05
N LYS A 79 -8.08 32.14 0.41
CA LYS A 79 -7.52 32.92 1.53
C LYS A 79 -7.47 34.42 1.22
N ALA A 80 -7.06 34.79 0.01
CA ALA A 80 -7.05 36.18 -0.43
C ALA A 80 -8.47 36.77 -0.48
N ALA A 81 -9.44 36.01 -0.99
CA ALA A 81 -10.84 36.40 -1.04
C ALA A 81 -11.43 36.62 0.37
N VAL A 82 -11.16 35.73 1.34
CA VAL A 82 -11.60 35.93 2.73
C VAL A 82 -10.99 37.18 3.35
N LYS A 83 -9.72 37.48 3.04
CA LYS A 83 -9.08 38.72 3.50
C LYS A 83 -9.72 39.96 2.88
N PHE A 84 -9.99 39.93 1.58
CA PHE A 84 -10.53 41.06 0.82
C PHE A 84 -12.01 41.33 1.13
N PHE A 85 -12.86 40.30 1.09
CA PHE A 85 -14.31 40.44 1.25
C PHE A 85 -14.78 40.33 2.71
N GLY A 86 -14.08 39.59 3.56
CA GLY A 86 -14.48 39.32 4.94
C GLY A 86 -13.57 39.95 6.00
N GLY A 87 -12.60 40.79 5.60
CA GLY A 87 -11.61 41.36 6.52
C GLY A 87 -10.80 40.31 7.28
N GLY A 88 -10.65 39.10 6.72
CA GLY A 88 -9.99 37.96 7.36
C GLY A 88 -10.92 37.05 8.16
N LYS A 89 -12.21 37.36 8.27
CA LYS A 89 -13.24 36.53 8.92
C LYS A 89 -14.10 35.83 7.87
N VAL A 90 -14.14 34.51 7.90
CA VAL A 90 -14.88 33.70 6.91
C VAL A 90 -16.39 33.98 6.95
N HIS A 91 -16.98 34.10 8.14
CA HIS A 91 -18.41 34.37 8.31
C HIS A 91 -18.85 35.77 7.84
N ALA A 92 -17.89 36.69 7.65
CA ALA A 92 -18.15 38.03 7.17
C ALA A 92 -18.14 38.12 5.63
N VAL A 93 -17.76 37.05 4.92
CA VAL A 93 -17.79 37.00 3.46
C VAL A 93 -19.24 36.88 2.98
N PRO A 94 -19.74 37.80 2.14
CA PRO A 94 -21.09 37.74 1.63
C PRO A 94 -21.37 36.50 0.78
N ALA A 95 -22.41 35.74 1.13
CA ALA A 95 -22.87 34.59 0.35
C ALA A 95 -23.69 35.05 -0.86
N THR A 96 -23.00 35.43 -1.93
CA THR A 96 -23.64 35.84 -3.18
C THR A 96 -24.30 34.66 -3.91
N SER A 97 -25.38 34.91 -4.64
CA SER A 97 -26.09 33.89 -5.43
C SER A 97 -25.16 33.20 -6.44
N THR A 98 -24.24 33.96 -7.04
CA THR A 98 -23.22 33.44 -7.96
C THR A 98 -22.25 32.48 -7.27
N LEU A 99 -21.77 32.82 -6.07
CA LEU A 99 -20.91 31.94 -5.28
C LEU A 99 -21.63 30.63 -4.95
N ILE A 100 -22.88 30.69 -4.50
CA ILE A 100 -23.70 29.51 -4.18
C ILE A 100 -23.88 28.62 -5.42
N SER A 101 -24.19 29.21 -6.57
CA SER A 101 -24.31 28.46 -7.83
C SER A 101 -23.00 27.77 -8.22
N LYS A 102 -21.85 28.45 -8.12
CA LYS A 102 -20.55 27.84 -8.45
C LYS A 102 -20.15 26.73 -7.49
N VAL A 103 -20.48 26.86 -6.21
CA VAL A 103 -20.28 25.78 -5.22
C VAL A 103 -21.11 24.55 -5.57
N LYS A 104 -22.38 24.74 -5.95
CA LYS A 104 -23.25 23.63 -6.39
C LYS A 104 -22.71 22.93 -7.63
N ASP A 105 -22.24 23.69 -8.62
CA ASP A 105 -21.62 23.14 -9.84
C ASP A 105 -20.35 22.35 -9.52
N ALA A 106 -19.47 22.90 -8.68
CA ALA A 106 -18.24 22.25 -8.26
C ALA A 106 -18.53 20.95 -7.48
N TYR A 107 -19.51 20.98 -6.59
CA TYR A 107 -19.95 19.81 -5.85
C TYR A 107 -20.53 18.73 -6.78
N SER A 108 -21.37 19.11 -7.74
CA SER A 108 -21.92 18.17 -8.73
C SER A 108 -20.84 17.50 -9.58
N ARG A 109 -19.78 18.24 -9.93
CA ARG A 109 -18.61 17.68 -10.62
C ARG A 109 -17.86 16.70 -9.72
N TYR A 110 -17.56 17.11 -8.49
CA TYR A 110 -16.90 16.25 -7.52
C TYR A 110 -17.64 14.93 -7.28
N THR A 111 -18.97 14.97 -7.13
CA THR A 111 -19.76 13.75 -6.94
C THR A 111 -19.69 12.83 -8.16
N LYS A 112 -19.77 13.38 -9.38
CA LYS A 112 -19.65 12.61 -10.62
C LYS A 112 -18.26 11.97 -10.76
N ASP A 113 -17.21 12.73 -10.47
CA ASP A 113 -15.83 12.24 -10.54
C ASP A 113 -15.62 11.12 -9.52
N ASN A 114 -16.13 11.29 -8.29
CA ASN A 114 -16.06 10.26 -7.26
C ASN A 114 -16.82 8.97 -7.66
N GLU A 115 -18.01 9.10 -8.24
CA GLU A 115 -18.75 7.94 -8.78
C GLU A 115 -18.00 7.22 -9.90
N GLN A 116 -17.34 7.98 -10.79
CA GLN A 116 -16.51 7.41 -11.86
C GLN A 116 -15.30 6.66 -11.29
N GLN A 117 -14.61 7.26 -10.32
CA GLN A 117 -13.48 6.61 -9.64
C GLN A 117 -13.91 5.31 -8.95
N GLN A 118 -15.04 5.32 -8.24
CA GLN A 118 -15.58 4.11 -7.62
C GLN A 118 -15.93 3.03 -8.66
N LYS A 119 -16.46 3.41 -9.83
CA LYS A 119 -16.74 2.45 -10.91
C LYS A 119 -15.45 1.85 -11.49
N LEU A 120 -14.39 2.65 -11.64
CA LEU A 120 -13.09 2.18 -12.11
C LEU A 120 -12.47 1.19 -11.11
N ILE A 121 -12.46 1.55 -9.83
CA ILE A 121 -11.97 0.67 -8.75
C ILE A 121 -12.72 -0.66 -8.76
N LYS A 122 -14.05 -0.63 -8.79
CA LYS A 122 -14.88 -1.86 -8.84
C LYS A 122 -14.56 -2.70 -10.08
N LYS A 123 -14.43 -2.07 -11.25
CA LYS A 123 -14.12 -2.78 -12.50
C LYS A 123 -12.78 -3.48 -12.42
N GLU A 124 -11.76 -2.80 -11.88
CA GLU A 124 -10.43 -3.40 -11.67
C GLU A 124 -10.45 -4.53 -10.65
N GLU A 125 -11.15 -4.38 -9.53
CA GLU A 125 -11.32 -5.44 -8.53
C GLU A 125 -11.97 -6.68 -9.15
N THR A 126 -13.03 -6.47 -9.94
CA THR A 126 -13.73 -7.57 -10.63
C THR A 126 -12.80 -8.27 -11.63
N GLN A 127 -11.96 -7.52 -12.35
CA GLN A 127 -10.96 -8.09 -13.25
C GLN A 127 -9.91 -8.91 -12.50
N LEU A 128 -9.41 -8.42 -11.36
CA LEU A 128 -8.44 -9.14 -10.55
C LEU A 128 -9.02 -10.44 -9.97
N ILE A 129 -10.26 -10.41 -9.48
CA ILE A 129 -10.96 -11.61 -8.99
C ILE A 129 -11.11 -12.64 -10.12
N ASN A 130 -11.48 -12.21 -11.32
CA ASN A 130 -11.59 -13.10 -12.47
C ASN A 130 -10.22 -13.65 -12.91
N GLU A 131 -9.16 -12.83 -12.92
CA GLU A 131 -7.78 -13.26 -13.22
C GLU A 131 -7.29 -14.29 -12.17
N GLN A 132 -7.61 -14.09 -10.90
CA GLN A 132 -7.30 -15.04 -9.83
C GLN A 132 -8.06 -16.35 -9.98
N LYS A 133 -9.37 -16.30 -10.27
CA LYS A 133 -10.20 -17.49 -10.46
C LYS A 133 -9.72 -18.33 -11.64
N THR A 134 -9.45 -17.68 -12.77
CA THR A 134 -8.94 -18.36 -13.98
C THR A 134 -7.58 -19.01 -13.72
N LEU A 135 -6.66 -18.31 -13.05
CA LEU A 135 -5.37 -18.89 -12.65
C LEU A 135 -5.51 -20.07 -11.70
N GLN A 136 -6.47 -20.02 -10.77
CA GLN A 136 -6.75 -21.13 -9.86
C GLN A 136 -7.27 -22.35 -10.62
N GLU A 137 -8.19 -22.17 -11.57
CA GLU A 137 -8.68 -23.24 -12.43
C GLU A 137 -7.57 -23.85 -13.31
N GLU A 138 -6.66 -23.02 -13.84
CA GLU A 138 -5.50 -23.48 -14.61
C GLU A 138 -4.50 -24.24 -13.74
N LEU A 139 -4.28 -23.83 -12.48
CA LEU A 139 -3.47 -24.56 -11.52
C LEU A 139 -4.08 -25.93 -11.24
N THR A 140 -5.38 -26.03 -10.95
CA THR A 140 -6.05 -27.31 -10.73
C THR A 140 -5.95 -28.24 -11.94
N LYS A 141 -6.09 -27.70 -13.16
CA LYS A 141 -5.90 -28.50 -14.39
C LYS A 141 -4.46 -29.01 -14.50
N ALA A 142 -3.47 -28.16 -14.24
CA ALA A 142 -2.06 -28.54 -14.32
C ALA A 142 -1.67 -29.57 -13.23
N THR A 143 -2.20 -29.44 -12.01
CA THR A 143 -1.97 -30.43 -10.94
C THR A 143 -2.59 -31.78 -11.28
N ASN A 144 -3.83 -31.79 -11.81
CA ASN A 144 -4.49 -33.05 -12.20
C ASN A 144 -3.73 -33.73 -13.35
N MET A 145 -3.24 -32.96 -14.33
CA MET A 145 -2.39 -33.50 -15.41
C MET A 145 -1.09 -34.09 -14.86
N LEU A 146 -0.49 -33.47 -13.84
CA LEU A 146 0.74 -33.97 -13.21
C LEU A 146 0.48 -35.25 -12.43
N GLU A 147 -0.61 -35.31 -11.68
CA GLU A 147 -1.02 -36.52 -10.94
C GLU A 147 -1.33 -37.68 -11.90
N GLU A 148 -2.03 -37.40 -13.00
CA GLU A 148 -2.30 -38.38 -14.04
C GLU A 148 -1.00 -38.86 -14.75
N GLY A 149 -0.12 -37.93 -15.10
CA GLY A 149 1.17 -38.26 -15.71
C GLY A 149 2.06 -39.10 -14.79
N THR A 150 2.12 -38.76 -13.50
CA THR A 150 2.95 -39.48 -12.51
C THR A 150 2.39 -40.86 -12.18
N THR A 151 1.06 -41.01 -12.07
CA THR A 151 0.42 -42.32 -11.88
C THR A 151 0.61 -43.24 -13.07
N ARG A 152 0.45 -42.72 -14.30
CA ARG A 152 0.74 -43.48 -15.54
C ARG A 152 2.22 -43.87 -15.64
N LEU A 153 3.14 -42.96 -15.32
CA LEU A 153 4.57 -43.23 -15.31
C LEU A 153 4.93 -44.35 -14.32
N ALA A 154 4.41 -44.29 -13.09
CA ALA A 154 4.63 -45.31 -12.06
C ALA A 154 4.09 -46.69 -12.49
N ALA A 155 2.90 -46.73 -13.10
CA ALA A 155 2.31 -47.96 -13.62
C ALA A 155 3.11 -48.53 -14.80
N ALA A 156 3.54 -47.68 -15.73
CA ALA A 156 4.35 -48.08 -16.89
C ALA A 156 5.73 -48.62 -16.47
N MET A 157 6.39 -47.97 -15.50
CA MET A 157 7.64 -48.45 -14.92
C MET A 157 7.47 -49.80 -14.22
N LYS A 158 6.41 -49.97 -13.41
CA LYS A 158 6.11 -51.24 -12.73
C LYS A 158 5.88 -52.40 -13.71
N ASN A 159 5.21 -52.11 -14.83
CA ASN A 159 4.83 -53.11 -15.83
C ASN A 159 5.85 -53.24 -16.99
N LYS A 160 6.97 -52.50 -16.94
CA LYS A 160 8.03 -52.46 -17.98
C LYS A 160 7.51 -52.13 -19.38
N LYS A 161 6.47 -51.28 -19.47
CA LYS A 161 5.89 -50.83 -20.74
C LYS A 161 6.55 -49.54 -21.21
N PHE A 162 7.65 -49.67 -21.96
CA PHE A 162 8.49 -48.53 -22.33
C PHE A 162 7.79 -47.48 -23.22
N ASP A 163 6.87 -47.90 -24.10
CA ASP A 163 6.08 -46.96 -24.93
C ASP A 163 5.16 -46.07 -24.07
N ASP A 164 4.59 -46.64 -23.00
CA ASP A 164 3.73 -45.93 -22.05
C ASP A 164 4.54 -44.96 -21.16
N ILE A 165 5.85 -45.23 -20.94
CA ILE A 165 6.74 -44.31 -20.20
C ILE A 165 6.91 -43.01 -20.99
N GLY A 166 7.19 -43.09 -22.30
CA GLY A 166 7.38 -41.90 -23.14
C GLY A 166 6.12 -41.02 -23.19
N THR A 167 4.94 -41.62 -23.29
CA THR A 167 3.67 -40.86 -23.29
C THR A 167 3.38 -40.21 -21.93
N ALA A 168 3.68 -40.90 -20.82
CA ALA A 168 3.54 -40.35 -19.48
C ALA A 168 4.53 -39.22 -19.20
N GLU A 169 5.77 -39.33 -19.68
CA GLU A 169 6.81 -38.30 -19.52
C GLU A 169 6.45 -37.01 -20.26
N VAL A 170 5.90 -37.11 -21.48
CA VAL A 170 5.37 -35.96 -22.24
C VAL A 170 4.27 -35.25 -21.44
N LEU A 171 3.37 -36.01 -20.80
CA LEU A 171 2.29 -35.45 -19.99
C LEU A 171 2.82 -34.72 -18.75
N VAL A 172 3.78 -35.31 -18.03
CA VAL A 172 4.45 -34.69 -16.87
C VAL A 172 5.20 -33.42 -17.29
N THR A 173 5.91 -33.45 -18.41
CA THR A 173 6.65 -32.30 -18.94
C THR A 173 5.71 -31.16 -19.30
N ALA A 174 4.61 -31.46 -19.98
CA ALA A 174 3.59 -30.47 -20.33
C ALA A 174 2.92 -29.87 -19.08
N ALA A 175 2.65 -30.68 -18.06
CA ALA A 175 2.10 -30.21 -16.79
C ALA A 175 3.07 -29.27 -16.06
N ASN A 176 4.36 -29.65 -15.97
CA ASN A 176 5.41 -28.82 -15.37
C ASN A 176 5.57 -27.48 -16.10
N ALA A 177 5.56 -27.47 -17.43
CA ALA A 177 5.62 -26.23 -18.21
C ALA A 177 4.44 -25.30 -17.89
N LYS A 178 3.23 -25.84 -17.75
CA LYS A 178 2.05 -25.06 -17.32
C LYS A 178 2.18 -24.54 -15.89
N LEU A 179 2.69 -25.34 -14.96
CA LEU A 179 2.90 -24.91 -13.57
C LEU A 179 3.90 -23.76 -13.47
N ILE A 180 5.01 -23.82 -14.23
CA ILE A 180 6.00 -22.74 -14.29
C ILE A 180 5.34 -21.45 -14.77
N LYS A 181 4.62 -21.51 -15.89
CA LYS A 181 3.91 -20.35 -16.47
C LYS A 181 2.87 -19.78 -15.50
N ASN A 182 2.10 -20.63 -14.81
CA ASN A 182 1.11 -20.20 -13.84
C ASN A 182 1.77 -19.52 -12.63
N ASN A 183 2.91 -20.02 -12.17
CA ASN A 183 3.67 -19.43 -11.06
C ASN A 183 4.23 -18.04 -11.43
N GLU A 184 4.70 -17.85 -12.68
CA GLU A 184 5.08 -16.53 -13.19
C GLU A 184 3.90 -15.55 -13.18
N ASN A 185 2.74 -16.00 -13.66
CA ASN A 185 1.52 -15.18 -13.67
C ASN A 185 1.07 -14.82 -12.24
N LEU A 186 1.14 -15.76 -11.30
CA LEU A 186 0.84 -15.53 -9.88
C LEU A 186 1.78 -14.47 -9.27
N ASN A 187 3.07 -14.54 -9.59
CA ASN A 187 4.04 -13.55 -9.15
C ASN A 187 3.78 -12.17 -9.75
N ARG A 188 3.31 -12.09 -11.00
CA ARG A 188 2.88 -10.82 -11.62
C ARG A 188 1.64 -10.27 -10.92
N LEU A 189 0.65 -11.11 -10.61
CA LEU A 189 -0.56 -10.71 -9.88
C LEU A 189 -0.23 -10.16 -8.49
N ARG A 190 0.59 -10.88 -7.71
CA ARG A 190 1.06 -10.43 -6.39
C ARG A 190 1.80 -9.09 -6.45
N LYS A 191 2.57 -8.84 -7.51
CA LYS A 191 3.23 -7.54 -7.74
C LYS A 191 2.21 -6.44 -8.03
N LYS A 192 1.14 -6.72 -8.79
CA LYS A 192 0.04 -5.77 -9.02
C LYS A 192 -0.67 -5.43 -7.71
N GLU A 193 -0.97 -6.43 -6.87
CA GLU A 193 -1.61 -6.24 -5.56
C GLU A 193 -0.74 -5.43 -4.59
N ARG A 194 0.55 -5.73 -4.49
CA ARG A 194 1.47 -4.97 -3.61
C ARG A 194 1.59 -3.51 -4.01
N LYS A 195 1.57 -3.20 -5.32
CA LYS A 195 1.57 -1.82 -5.81
C LYS A 195 0.30 -1.05 -5.42
N LYS A 196 -0.83 -1.73 -5.15
CA LYS A 196 -2.05 -1.09 -4.64
C LYS A 196 -2.00 -0.75 -3.14
N ILE A 197 -1.24 -1.50 -2.35
CA ILE A 197 -1.13 -1.25 -0.89
C ILE A 197 -0.24 -0.03 -0.60
N ASN A 198 0.69 0.28 -1.50
CA ASN A 198 1.70 1.32 -1.32
C ASN A 198 1.39 2.65 -2.03
N ASN A 199 0.24 2.75 -2.71
CA ASN A 199 -0.27 3.96 -3.37
C ASN A 199 -1.55 4.42 -2.68
#